data_AF-A0A2D6TXY0-F1
#
_entry.id   AF-A0A2D6TXY0-F1
#
_cell.length_a   1.000
_cell.length_b   1.000
_cell.length_c   1.000
_cell.angle_alpha   90.00
_cell.angle_beta   90.00
_cell.angle_gamma   90.00
#
_symmetry.space_group_name_H-M   'P 1'
#
loop_
_entity.id
_entity.type
_entity.pdbx_description
1 polymer ?
#
loop_
_entity_poly.entity_id
_entity_poly.type
_entity_poly.pdbx_seq_one_letter_code
_entity_poly.pdbx_strand_id
1 'polypeptide(L)'
;MKKQSKKYSKPRRPFDKARIDEENTLREKYGLKNKKEIWKADAAIGRIRNQAKGLITASEEEKQEFVDRLQKRGFSVESIAGALALNKEDILKRRLQTIVHVKKITTTAKQGRQLITHKHIAIGDQIVNIPSYHVGLEEEGMVKSDIVLKIKSPEKSKVEKIKEEVEEKVVGESESEEKNENSENLESSHNDNESESSDEESGSSGPEDVGDTKTEDEGVDEKEVKEENIEENKE
;
A
#
# COMPACT_ATOMS: atom_id res chain seq x y z
N MET A 1 14.12 42.23 9.43
CA MET A 1 14.05 40.86 8.84
C MET A 1 13.07 40.00 9.64
N LYS A 2 12.24 39.16 8.99
CA LYS A 2 11.37 38.19 9.69
C LYS A 2 12.22 37.01 10.21
N LYS A 3 12.18 36.75 11.52
CA LYS A 3 12.96 35.68 12.18
C LYS A 3 12.38 34.30 11.81
N GLN A 4 13.16 33.47 11.14
CA GLN A 4 12.76 32.10 10.78
C GLN A 4 12.87 31.15 11.98
N SER A 5 11.82 30.36 12.24
CA SER A 5 11.78 29.38 13.34
C SER A 5 11.91 27.94 12.84
N LYS A 6 12.46 27.05 13.68
CA LYS A 6 12.64 25.64 13.35
C LYS A 6 11.32 24.88 13.57
N LYS A 7 10.86 24.14 12.55
CA LYS A 7 9.62 23.34 12.61
C LYS A 7 9.76 22.01 13.39
N TYR A 8 10.96 21.65 13.83
CA TYR A 8 11.30 20.40 14.52
C TYR A 8 12.15 20.68 15.77
N SER A 9 12.05 19.81 16.77
CA SER A 9 12.98 19.76 17.90
C SER A 9 13.94 18.57 17.72
N LYS A 10 15.16 18.63 18.25
CA LYS A 10 16.05 17.46 18.28
C LYS A 10 15.87 16.71 19.61
N PRO A 11 16.05 15.38 19.66
CA PRO A 11 16.13 14.66 20.93
C PRO A 11 17.29 15.19 21.79
N ARG A 12 17.10 15.23 23.12
CA ARG A 12 18.14 15.71 24.06
C ARG A 12 19.32 14.74 24.15
N ARG A 13 19.06 13.43 24.15
CA ARG A 13 20.06 12.35 24.10
C ARG A 13 20.20 11.82 22.67
N PRO A 14 21.37 11.99 22.01
CA PRO A 14 21.55 11.55 20.61
C PRO A 14 21.50 10.03 20.44
N PHE A 15 22.12 9.30 21.37
CA PHE A 15 22.19 7.84 21.38
C PHE A 15 21.32 7.31 22.51
N ASP A 16 20.18 6.75 22.13
CA ASP A 16 19.14 6.23 23.02
C ASP A 16 18.47 5.09 22.26
N LYS A 17 18.72 3.85 22.68
CA LYS A 17 18.36 2.66 21.90
C LYS A 17 16.85 2.55 21.71
N ALA A 18 16.08 2.61 22.80
CA ALA A 18 14.62 2.51 22.76
C ALA A 18 14.00 3.55 21.82
N ARG A 19 14.39 4.82 21.95
CA ARG A 19 13.94 5.89 21.04
C ARG A 19 14.37 5.64 19.59
N ILE A 20 15.59 5.15 19.36
CA ILE A 20 16.10 4.90 18.01
C ILE A 20 15.30 3.79 17.33
N ASP A 21 14.95 2.75 18.06
CA ASP A 21 14.19 1.60 17.59
C ASP A 21 12.73 1.97 17.30
N GLU A 22 12.05 2.69 18.22
CA GLU A 22 10.73 3.31 17.97
C GLU A 22 10.71 4.20 16.71
N GLU A 23 11.75 5.03 16.52
CA GLU A 23 11.84 5.89 15.35
C GLU A 23 12.08 5.10 14.05
N ASN A 24 12.66 3.90 14.12
CA ASN A 24 12.87 3.03 12.97
C ASN A 24 11.57 2.34 12.59
N THR A 25 10.84 1.76 13.55
CA THR A 25 9.53 1.12 13.30
C THR A 25 8.52 2.12 12.74
N LEU A 26 8.45 3.34 13.28
CA LEU A 26 7.61 4.43 12.74
C LEU A 26 8.04 4.86 11.33
N ARG A 27 9.35 4.91 11.05
CA ARG A 27 9.88 5.25 9.73
C ARG A 27 9.46 4.21 8.69
N GLU A 28 9.48 2.94 9.04
CA GLU A 28 9.09 1.84 8.17
C GLU A 28 7.56 1.79 7.97
N LYS A 29 6.78 1.75 9.06
CA LYS A 29 5.31 1.75 9.09
C LYS A 29 4.69 2.86 8.21
N TYR A 30 5.21 4.08 8.31
CA TYR A 30 4.69 5.25 7.57
C TYR A 30 5.51 5.62 6.32
N GLY A 31 6.51 4.81 5.92
CA GLY A 31 7.34 5.07 4.74
C GLY A 31 8.08 6.41 4.75
N LEU A 32 8.55 6.86 5.92
CA LEU A 32 9.17 8.19 6.09
C LEU A 32 10.61 8.19 5.56
N LYS A 33 11.05 9.30 4.96
CA LYS A 33 12.42 9.40 4.41
C LYS A 33 13.48 9.52 5.51
N ASN A 34 13.24 10.40 6.50
CA ASN A 34 14.20 10.75 7.55
C ASN A 34 13.52 10.83 8.91
N LYS A 35 14.23 10.50 10.00
CA LYS A 35 13.81 10.71 11.41
C LYS A 35 13.40 12.16 11.73
N LYS A 36 13.92 13.13 10.98
CA LYS A 36 13.51 14.55 11.01
C LYS A 36 12.02 14.77 10.69
N GLU A 37 11.34 13.84 10.02
CA GLU A 37 9.88 13.91 9.82
C GLU A 37 9.11 13.53 11.10
N ILE A 38 9.60 12.55 11.87
CA ILE A 38 9.07 12.17 13.19
C ILE A 38 9.25 13.34 14.16
N TRP A 39 10.45 13.93 14.21
CA TRP A 39 10.74 15.12 15.04
C TRP A 39 9.95 16.38 14.68
N LYS A 40 9.38 16.46 13.47
CA LYS A 40 8.41 17.50 13.10
C LYS A 40 7.03 17.19 13.66
N ALA A 41 6.62 15.92 13.66
CA ALA A 41 5.38 15.46 14.28
C ALA A 41 5.45 15.70 15.80
N ASP A 42 6.48 15.23 16.50
CA ASP A 42 6.67 15.46 17.94
C ASP A 42 6.59 16.96 18.31
N ALA A 43 7.27 17.81 17.54
CA ALA A 43 7.24 19.26 17.73
C ALA A 43 5.89 19.90 17.36
N ALA A 44 5.07 19.25 16.52
CA ALA A 44 3.71 19.69 16.22
C ALA A 44 2.75 19.34 17.36
N ILE A 45 2.79 18.12 17.92
CA ILE A 45 2.01 17.80 19.12
C ILE A 45 2.43 18.69 20.29
N GLY A 46 3.73 18.96 20.45
CA GLY A 46 4.23 19.87 21.48
C GLY A 46 3.60 21.26 21.41
N ARG A 47 3.32 21.79 20.20
CA ARG A 47 2.56 23.04 20.04
C ARG A 47 1.10 22.86 20.42
N ILE A 48 0.45 21.81 19.92
CA ILE A 48 -0.97 21.50 20.22
C ILE A 48 -1.17 21.37 21.74
N ARG A 49 -0.32 20.59 22.44
CA ARG A 49 -0.36 20.45 23.90
C ARG A 49 -0.11 21.76 24.64
N ASN A 50 0.82 22.60 24.18
CA ASN A 50 1.07 23.89 24.83
C ASN A 50 -0.12 24.85 24.66
N GLN A 51 -0.79 24.83 23.50
CA GLN A 51 -2.03 25.58 23.29
C GLN A 51 -3.16 25.02 24.18
N ALA A 52 -3.37 23.71 24.16
CA ALA A 52 -4.35 23.02 25.00
C ALA A 52 -4.16 23.32 26.50
N LYS A 53 -2.91 23.32 27.00
CA LYS A 53 -2.59 23.70 28.39
C LYS A 53 -2.96 25.14 28.73
N GLY A 54 -2.72 26.09 27.82
CA GLY A 54 -3.12 27.48 28.03
C GLY A 54 -4.64 27.68 28.05
N LEU A 55 -5.38 26.82 27.35
CA LEU A 55 -6.84 26.86 27.26
C LEU A 55 -7.56 26.14 28.42
N ILE A 56 -6.85 25.44 29.32
CA ILE A 56 -7.48 24.77 30.48
C ILE A 56 -8.26 25.78 31.34
N THR A 57 -7.69 26.98 31.54
CA THR A 57 -8.26 28.06 32.35
C THR A 57 -9.10 29.06 31.55
N ALA A 58 -9.32 28.83 30.25
CA ALA A 58 -10.05 29.73 29.36
C ALA A 58 -11.58 29.49 29.39
N SER A 59 -12.33 30.36 28.72
CA SER A 59 -13.77 30.21 28.52
C SER A 59 -14.11 28.97 27.68
N GLU A 60 -15.28 28.39 27.88
CA GLU A 60 -15.65 27.13 27.19
C GLU A 60 -15.77 27.31 25.67
N GLU A 61 -16.12 28.52 25.21
CA GLU A 61 -16.15 28.90 23.79
C GLU A 61 -14.77 28.76 23.13
N GLU A 62 -13.70 29.30 23.74
CA GLU A 62 -12.33 29.19 23.21
C GLU A 62 -11.82 27.74 23.18
N LYS A 63 -12.27 26.93 24.16
CA LYS A 63 -11.96 25.49 24.21
C LYS A 63 -12.64 24.76 23.07
N GLN A 64 -13.93 25.02 22.84
CA GLN A 64 -14.69 24.42 21.74
C GLN A 64 -14.10 24.81 20.38
N GLU A 65 -13.79 26.09 20.15
CA GLU A 65 -13.11 26.53 18.91
C GLU A 65 -11.76 25.83 18.68
N PHE A 66 -11.02 25.51 19.73
CA PHE A 66 -9.78 24.76 19.63
C PHE A 66 -10.01 23.29 19.24
N VAL A 67 -11.02 22.64 19.85
CA VAL A 67 -11.44 21.28 19.51
C VAL A 67 -11.93 21.22 18.05
N ASP A 68 -12.83 22.11 17.63
CA ASP A 68 -13.36 22.19 16.26
C ASP A 68 -12.24 22.37 15.21
N ARG A 69 -11.21 23.18 15.52
CA ARG A 69 -10.03 23.35 14.65
C ARG A 69 -9.15 22.10 14.57
N LEU A 70 -9.15 21.24 15.57
CA LEU A 70 -8.48 19.93 15.52
C LEU A 70 -9.33 18.90 14.76
N GLN A 71 -10.65 18.88 14.97
CA GLN A 71 -11.58 18.02 14.24
C GLN A 71 -11.55 18.30 12.73
N LYS A 72 -11.57 19.57 12.31
CA LYS A 72 -11.42 19.97 10.89
C LYS A 72 -10.12 19.46 10.23
N ARG A 73 -9.05 19.29 11.02
CA ARG A 73 -7.77 18.69 10.58
C ARG A 73 -7.76 17.16 10.62
N GLY A 74 -8.87 16.55 11.05
CA GLY A 74 -9.06 15.11 11.18
C GLY A 74 -8.44 14.48 12.42
N PHE A 75 -8.27 15.23 13.51
CA PHE A 75 -8.05 14.62 14.82
C PHE A 75 -9.39 14.38 15.50
N SER A 76 -9.73 13.10 15.75
CA SER A 76 -10.94 12.71 16.48
C SER A 76 -10.77 13.01 17.98
N VAL A 77 -11.01 14.26 18.35
CA VAL A 77 -10.85 14.79 19.70
C VAL A 77 -12.14 15.49 20.09
N GLU A 78 -12.67 15.16 21.25
CA GLU A 78 -13.92 15.74 21.79
C GLU A 78 -13.66 16.76 22.91
N SER A 79 -12.49 16.72 23.56
CA SER A 79 -12.15 17.54 24.71
C SER A 79 -10.67 17.96 24.74
N ILE A 80 -10.34 18.97 25.56
CA ILE A 80 -8.95 19.38 25.79
C ILE A 80 -8.10 18.22 26.34
N ALA A 81 -8.67 17.34 27.19
CA ALA A 81 -7.96 16.16 27.68
C ALA A 81 -7.53 15.24 26.52
N GLY A 82 -8.40 15.03 25.53
CA GLY A 82 -8.05 14.31 24.30
C GLY A 82 -6.92 14.99 23.51
N ALA A 83 -6.93 16.31 23.41
CA ALA A 83 -5.83 17.06 22.76
C ALA A 83 -4.49 16.95 23.50
N LEU A 84 -4.51 16.73 24.83
CA LEU A 84 -3.31 16.45 25.62
C LEU A 84 -2.77 15.02 25.38
N ALA A 85 -3.67 14.05 25.23
CA ALA A 85 -3.37 12.64 24.99
C ALA A 85 -2.86 12.30 23.58
N LEU A 86 -2.95 13.23 22.61
CA LEU A 86 -2.53 13.01 21.22
C LEU A 86 -1.08 12.51 21.10
N ASN A 87 -0.87 11.57 20.17
CA ASN A 87 0.40 10.90 19.91
C ASN A 87 1.03 11.28 18.56
N LYS A 88 2.32 10.94 18.42
CA LYS A 88 3.10 11.16 17.19
C LYS A 88 2.55 10.40 15.99
N GLU A 89 1.95 9.24 16.24
CA GLU A 89 1.28 8.46 15.20
C GLU A 89 0.07 9.17 14.60
N ASP A 90 -0.71 9.93 15.37
CA ASP A 90 -1.96 10.51 14.89
C ASP A 90 -1.70 11.60 13.84
N ILE A 91 -0.62 12.37 14.04
CA ILE A 91 -0.09 13.31 13.05
C ILE A 91 0.44 12.59 11.81
N LEU A 92 1.04 11.40 11.96
CA LEU A 92 1.55 10.62 10.83
C LEU A 92 0.43 9.96 10.03
N LYS A 93 -0.63 9.46 10.68
CA LYS A 93 -1.83 8.88 10.05
C LYS A 93 -2.54 9.87 9.13
N ARG A 94 -2.69 11.14 9.55
CA ARG A 94 -3.38 12.21 8.77
C ARG A 94 -2.60 12.77 7.58
N ARG A 95 -1.43 12.22 7.26
CA ARG A 95 -0.63 12.66 6.10
C ARG A 95 -1.20 12.10 4.81
N LEU A 96 -1.19 12.91 3.74
CA LEU A 96 -1.58 12.47 2.39
C LEU A 96 -0.87 11.17 1.97
N GLN A 97 0.42 11.02 2.28
CA GLN A 97 1.18 9.79 2.03
C GLN A 97 0.56 8.53 2.65
N THR A 98 0.06 8.65 3.88
CA THR A 98 -0.54 7.54 4.63
C THR A 98 -1.98 7.31 4.20
N ILE A 99 -2.76 8.37 3.99
CA ILE A 99 -4.15 8.30 3.53
C ILE A 99 -4.24 7.64 2.15
N VAL A 100 -3.34 7.97 1.22
CA VAL A 100 -3.24 7.32 -0.11
C VAL A 100 -3.00 5.81 0.01
N HIS A 101 -2.23 5.37 1.02
CA HIS A 101 -2.00 3.94 1.28
C HIS A 101 -3.20 3.27 1.98
N VAL A 102 -3.82 3.93 2.97
CA VAL A 102 -5.03 3.44 3.66
C VAL A 102 -6.21 3.30 2.69
N LYS A 103 -6.36 4.24 1.75
CA LYS A 103 -7.32 4.17 0.63
C LYS A 103 -6.99 3.11 -0.42
N LYS A 104 -5.91 2.34 -0.26
CA LYS A 104 -5.44 1.30 -1.20
C LYS A 104 -5.14 1.80 -2.63
N ILE A 105 -4.93 3.11 -2.81
CA ILE A 105 -4.46 3.69 -4.08
C ILE A 105 -3.02 3.22 -4.38
N THR A 106 -2.25 2.91 -3.33
CA THR A 106 -0.90 2.35 -3.45
C THR A 106 -0.67 1.18 -2.51
N THR A 107 0.05 0.16 -2.99
CA THR A 107 0.38 -1.05 -2.23
C THR A 107 1.30 -0.76 -1.04
N THR A 108 2.16 0.26 -1.15
CA THR A 108 3.12 0.63 -0.10
C THR A 108 3.15 2.14 0.12
N ALA A 109 3.25 2.60 1.37
CA ALA A 109 3.40 4.03 1.70
C ALA A 109 4.59 4.74 0.99
N LYS A 110 5.63 4.00 0.58
CA LYS A 110 6.74 4.51 -0.24
C LYS A 110 6.31 4.83 -1.67
N GLN A 111 5.48 3.97 -2.29
CA GLN A 111 4.88 4.22 -3.61
C GLN A 111 3.93 5.43 -3.55
N GLY A 112 3.11 5.53 -2.49
CA GLY A 112 2.28 6.72 -2.24
C GLY A 112 3.10 8.01 -2.25
N ARG A 113 4.29 7.99 -1.62
CA ARG A 113 5.21 9.14 -1.66
C ARG A 113 5.68 9.48 -3.08
N GLN A 114 6.05 8.47 -3.87
CA GLN A 114 6.52 8.64 -5.24
C GLN A 114 5.44 9.30 -6.12
N LEU A 115 4.22 8.75 -6.11
CA LEU A 115 3.09 9.28 -6.87
C LEU A 115 2.77 10.73 -6.49
N ILE A 116 2.76 11.06 -5.19
CA ILE A 116 2.57 12.43 -4.72
C ILE A 116 3.67 13.33 -5.30
N THR A 117 4.94 12.97 -5.15
CA THR A 117 6.05 13.79 -5.69
C THR A 117 6.03 13.93 -7.21
N HIS A 118 5.49 12.94 -7.92
CA HIS A 118 5.36 12.91 -9.38
C HIS A 118 4.08 13.61 -9.88
N LYS A 119 3.29 14.26 -9.00
CA LYS A 119 2.04 14.96 -9.35
C LYS A 119 0.96 14.05 -9.94
N HIS A 120 0.83 12.83 -9.41
CA HIS A 120 -0.16 11.84 -9.84
C HIS A 120 -1.37 11.70 -8.90
N ILE A 121 -1.48 12.58 -7.90
CA ILE A 121 -2.53 12.54 -6.88
C ILE A 121 -3.10 13.95 -6.71
N ALA A 122 -4.43 14.04 -6.79
CA ALA A 122 -5.21 15.23 -6.53
C ALA A 122 -6.10 15.08 -5.30
N ILE A 123 -6.48 16.22 -4.75
CA ILE A 123 -7.52 16.38 -3.74
C ILE A 123 -8.59 17.27 -4.39
N GLY A 124 -9.75 16.69 -4.73
CA GLY A 124 -10.71 17.35 -5.60
C GLY A 124 -10.09 17.59 -6.97
N ASP A 125 -10.04 18.86 -7.40
CA ASP A 125 -9.46 19.27 -8.68
C ASP A 125 -8.00 19.76 -8.55
N GLN A 126 -7.44 19.79 -7.33
CA GLN A 126 -6.10 20.31 -7.07
C GLN A 126 -5.06 19.21 -6.91
N ILE A 127 -4.05 19.21 -7.79
CA ILE A 127 -2.91 18.29 -7.70
C ILE A 127 -1.99 18.68 -6.53
N VAL A 128 -1.75 17.77 -5.58
CA VAL A 128 -0.95 18.02 -4.38
C VAL A 128 0.34 17.20 -4.40
N ASN A 129 1.49 17.89 -4.41
CA ASN A 129 2.81 17.26 -4.52
C ASN A 129 3.59 17.14 -3.20
N ILE A 130 2.95 17.35 -2.05
CA ILE A 130 3.59 17.39 -0.73
C ILE A 130 3.18 16.16 0.12
N PRO A 131 4.05 15.15 0.34
CA PRO A 131 3.72 13.96 1.13
C PRO A 131 3.48 14.21 2.63
N SER A 132 3.77 15.42 3.11
CA SER A 132 3.50 15.88 4.47
C SER A 132 2.30 16.84 4.58
N TYR A 133 1.50 16.96 3.51
CA TYR A 133 0.21 17.63 3.56
C TYR A 133 -0.68 16.89 4.57
N HIS A 134 -1.38 17.64 5.42
CA HIS A 134 -2.35 17.10 6.37
C HIS A 134 -3.72 17.25 5.73
N VAL A 135 -4.40 16.13 5.52
CA VAL A 135 -5.70 16.11 4.84
C VAL A 135 -6.80 16.34 5.87
N GLY A 136 -7.73 17.25 5.61
CA GLY A 136 -8.96 17.44 6.39
C GLY A 136 -9.90 16.23 6.31
N LEU A 137 -10.97 16.22 7.10
CA LEU A 137 -11.98 15.14 7.02
C LEU A 137 -12.75 15.20 5.69
N GLU A 138 -13.17 16.39 5.28
CA GLU A 138 -13.90 16.64 4.03
C GLU A 138 -13.04 16.31 2.79
N GLU A 139 -11.78 16.77 2.80
CA GLU A 139 -10.79 16.53 1.75
C GLU A 139 -10.47 15.04 1.56
N GLU A 140 -10.57 14.24 2.63
CA GLU A 140 -10.21 12.82 2.58
C GLU A 140 -11.07 12.07 1.56
N GLY A 141 -12.38 12.32 1.51
CA GLY A 141 -13.26 11.76 0.49
C GLY A 141 -12.78 12.06 -0.94
N MET A 142 -12.24 13.26 -1.16
CA MET A 142 -11.90 13.81 -2.48
C MET A 142 -10.52 13.38 -3.01
N VAL A 143 -9.70 12.66 -2.23
CA VAL A 143 -8.39 12.16 -2.69
C VAL A 143 -8.56 11.14 -3.83
N LYS A 144 -7.99 11.45 -5.00
CA LYS A 144 -8.01 10.65 -6.24
C LYS A 144 -6.61 10.50 -6.83
N SER A 145 -6.42 9.51 -7.70
CA SER A 145 -5.21 9.36 -8.51
C SER A 145 -5.47 9.86 -9.94
N ASP A 146 -4.68 10.84 -10.39
CA ASP A 146 -4.72 11.40 -11.74
C ASP A 146 -3.94 10.56 -12.76
N ILE A 147 -3.51 9.34 -12.37
CA ILE A 147 -2.89 8.41 -13.29
C ILE A 147 -3.98 7.94 -14.24
N VAL A 148 -4.12 8.65 -15.36
CA VAL A 148 -4.60 8.06 -16.61
C VAL A 148 -3.59 6.99 -16.96
N LEU A 149 -3.80 5.79 -16.41
CA LEU A 149 -3.11 4.59 -16.85
C LEU A 149 -3.52 4.42 -18.30
N LYS A 150 -2.67 4.91 -19.21
CA LYS A 150 -2.56 4.36 -20.56
C LYS A 150 -2.03 2.95 -20.39
N ILE A 151 -2.92 2.05 -19.94
CA ILE A 151 -2.81 0.63 -20.14
C ILE A 151 -2.79 0.52 -21.66
N LYS A 152 -1.59 0.47 -22.25
CA LYS A 152 -1.44 -0.25 -23.51
C LYS A 152 -1.97 -1.64 -23.18
N SER A 153 -3.13 -1.98 -23.73
CA SER A 153 -3.59 -3.37 -23.75
C SER A 153 -2.39 -4.23 -24.16
N PRO A 154 -2.16 -5.39 -23.53
CA PRO A 154 -1.04 -6.25 -23.91
C PRO A 154 -1.12 -6.43 -25.43
N GLU A 155 -0.06 -6.01 -26.15
CA GLU A 155 -0.05 -6.13 -27.60
C GLU A 155 -0.22 -7.62 -27.90
N LYS A 156 -1.31 -7.99 -28.61
CA LYS A 156 -1.70 -9.39 -28.86
C LYS A 156 -0.46 -10.20 -29.14
N SER A 157 -0.31 -11.30 -28.40
CA SER A 157 0.86 -12.16 -28.50
C SER A 157 1.08 -12.58 -29.95
N LYS A 158 2.34 -12.84 -30.32
CA LYS A 158 2.66 -13.22 -31.71
C LYS A 158 1.86 -14.47 -32.14
N VAL A 159 1.52 -15.33 -31.18
CA VAL A 159 0.69 -16.54 -31.34
C VAL A 159 -0.77 -16.21 -31.66
N GLU A 160 -1.38 -15.22 -31.01
CA GLU A 160 -2.77 -14.81 -31.30
C GLU A 160 -2.89 -14.19 -32.70
N LYS A 161 -1.89 -13.42 -33.14
CA LYS A 161 -1.84 -12.88 -34.51
C LYS A 161 -1.73 -13.98 -35.57
N ILE A 162 -0.93 -15.01 -35.30
CA ILE A 162 -0.82 -16.18 -36.18
C ILE A 162 -2.13 -16.98 -36.23
N LYS A 163 -2.86 -17.08 -35.11
CA LYS A 163 -4.18 -17.74 -35.10
C LYS A 163 -5.21 -16.98 -35.92
N GLU A 164 -5.27 -15.66 -35.80
CA GLU A 164 -6.15 -14.82 -36.62
C GLU A 164 -5.81 -14.91 -38.12
N GLU A 165 -4.51 -14.90 -38.51
CA GLU A 165 -4.09 -15.13 -39.91
C GLU A 165 -4.40 -16.54 -40.44
N VAL A 166 -4.45 -17.56 -39.58
CA VAL A 166 -4.82 -18.93 -39.97
C VAL A 166 -6.34 -19.08 -40.12
N GLU A 167 -7.12 -18.52 -39.20
CA GLU A 167 -8.59 -18.53 -39.31
C GLU A 167 -9.07 -17.72 -40.53
N GLU A 168 -8.46 -16.57 -40.82
CA GLU A 168 -8.81 -15.76 -42.00
C GLU A 168 -8.46 -16.45 -43.34
N LYS A 169 -7.44 -17.33 -43.37
CA LYS A 169 -7.12 -18.16 -44.54
C LYS A 169 -8.06 -19.34 -44.72
N VAL A 170 -8.44 -20.03 -43.65
CA VAL A 170 -9.38 -21.17 -43.72
C VAL A 170 -10.77 -20.73 -44.20
N VAL A 171 -11.18 -19.50 -43.87
CA VAL A 171 -12.41 -18.91 -44.44
C VAL A 171 -12.21 -18.52 -45.92
N GLY A 172 -11.02 -18.06 -46.32
CA GLY A 172 -10.72 -17.71 -47.72
C GLY A 172 -10.64 -18.92 -48.67
N GLU A 173 -10.15 -20.08 -48.22
CA GLU A 173 -10.10 -21.28 -49.05
C GLU A 173 -11.49 -21.93 -49.22
N SER A 174 -12.34 -21.90 -48.19
CA SER A 174 -13.69 -22.49 -48.26
C SER A 174 -14.68 -21.74 -49.17
N GLU A 175 -14.46 -20.45 -49.48
CA GLU A 175 -15.20 -19.74 -50.56
C GLU A 175 -14.66 -20.04 -51.98
N SER A 176 -13.51 -20.71 -52.10
CA SER A 176 -12.83 -20.95 -53.40
C SER A 176 -13.07 -22.34 -53.98
N GLU A 177 -13.43 -23.33 -53.16
CA GLU A 177 -13.59 -24.73 -53.59
C GLU A 177 -14.91 -25.01 -54.35
N GLU A 178 -15.97 -24.20 -54.20
CA GLU A 178 -17.25 -24.38 -54.93
C GLU A 178 -17.22 -23.99 -56.42
N LYS A 179 -16.05 -23.65 -57.01
CA LYS A 179 -15.97 -23.11 -58.39
C LYS A 179 -15.02 -23.79 -59.37
N ASN A 180 -14.31 -24.86 -58.97
CA ASN A 180 -13.33 -25.53 -59.85
C ASN A 180 -13.58 -27.04 -60.00
N GLU A 181 -14.83 -27.42 -60.28
CA GLU A 181 -15.01 -28.53 -61.22
C GLU A 181 -14.69 -28.04 -62.64
N ASN A 182 -14.04 -28.89 -63.44
CA ASN A 182 -13.93 -28.83 -64.90
C ASN A 182 -12.83 -27.96 -65.56
N SER A 183 -11.55 -28.39 -65.46
CA SER A 183 -10.65 -28.45 -66.64
C SER A 183 -9.47 -29.44 -66.49
N GLU A 184 -9.63 -30.61 -67.11
CA GLU A 184 -8.62 -31.40 -67.86
C GLU A 184 -7.19 -31.63 -67.31
N ASN A 185 -7.05 -32.83 -66.75
CA ASN A 185 -5.88 -33.71 -66.65
C ASN A 185 -5.12 -33.95 -67.99
N LEU A 186 -3.77 -34.01 -67.98
CA LEU A 186 -2.94 -35.00 -68.73
C LEU A 186 -1.42 -34.90 -68.44
N GLU A 187 -0.86 -35.99 -67.88
CA GLU A 187 0.50 -36.61 -68.04
C GLU A 187 1.81 -35.76 -68.01
N SER A 188 2.98 -36.29 -67.64
CA SER A 188 3.38 -37.40 -66.74
C SER A 188 4.91 -37.35 -66.51
N SER A 189 5.40 -37.83 -65.35
CA SER A 189 6.65 -38.61 -65.26
C SER A 189 6.85 -39.20 -63.84
N HIS A 190 7.09 -40.51 -63.79
CA HIS A 190 7.61 -41.20 -62.61
C HIS A 190 9.02 -40.68 -62.24
N ASN A 191 9.36 -40.71 -60.95
CA ASN A 191 10.31 -41.74 -60.52
C ASN A 191 10.21 -42.00 -59.01
N ASP A 192 10.13 -43.28 -58.65
CA ASP A 192 10.11 -43.74 -57.27
C ASP A 192 11.49 -43.58 -56.60
N ASN A 193 11.48 -43.40 -55.28
CA ASN A 193 12.42 -44.15 -54.46
C ASN A 193 11.87 -44.33 -53.04
N GLU A 194 11.96 -45.56 -52.56
CA GLU A 194 11.78 -46.00 -51.18
C GLU A 194 12.93 -45.36 -50.31
N SER A 195 12.96 -45.39 -48.98
CA SER A 195 12.40 -46.38 -48.06
C SER A 195 12.32 -45.86 -46.60
N GLU A 196 11.39 -46.43 -45.84
CA GLU A 196 11.56 -46.90 -44.44
C GLU A 196 12.11 -45.93 -43.36
N SER A 197 11.24 -45.52 -42.42
CA SER A 197 11.18 -46.07 -41.03
C SER A 197 12.08 -45.32 -40.03
N SER A 198 11.84 -45.32 -38.71
CA SER A 198 11.02 -46.20 -37.88
C SER A 198 10.45 -45.45 -36.66
N ASP A 199 9.20 -45.73 -36.29
CA ASP A 199 8.73 -45.53 -34.91
C ASP A 199 9.37 -46.58 -33.98
N GLU A 200 9.86 -46.16 -32.81
CA GLU A 200 9.93 -47.06 -31.64
C GLU A 200 9.51 -46.31 -30.37
N GLU A 201 8.51 -46.86 -29.68
CA GLU A 201 8.24 -46.54 -28.29
C GLU A 201 9.30 -47.17 -27.38
N SER A 202 9.68 -46.50 -26.29
CA SER A 202 9.94 -47.21 -25.04
C SER A 202 9.63 -46.33 -23.84
N GLY A 203 8.74 -46.83 -22.98
CA GLY A 203 8.44 -46.25 -21.67
C GLY A 203 9.15 -46.98 -20.54
N SER A 204 9.36 -46.27 -19.43
CA SER A 204 9.73 -46.81 -18.11
C SER A 204 9.49 -45.66 -17.11
N SER A 205 8.50 -45.76 -16.21
CA SER A 205 8.65 -46.23 -14.82
C SER A 205 9.81 -45.57 -14.05
N GLY A 206 9.64 -45.08 -12.81
CA GLY A 206 8.57 -45.20 -11.82
C GLY A 206 9.02 -44.53 -10.50
N PRO A 207 8.21 -44.57 -9.42
CA PRO A 207 8.36 -43.70 -8.24
C PRO A 207 9.04 -44.38 -7.02
N GLU A 208 9.21 -43.62 -5.92
CA GLU A 208 9.17 -43.95 -4.46
C GLU A 208 10.09 -42.94 -3.68
N ASP A 209 9.63 -42.09 -2.74
CA ASP A 209 9.17 -42.28 -1.32
C ASP A 209 10.38 -42.31 -0.31
N VAL A 210 10.32 -42.12 1.03
CA VAL A 210 9.29 -42.29 2.08
C VAL A 210 9.42 -41.26 3.24
N GLY A 211 8.31 -40.65 3.68
CA GLY A 211 7.99 -40.37 5.10
C GLY A 211 8.64 -39.17 5.84
N ASP A 212 8.23 -38.80 7.07
CA ASP A 212 7.04 -39.21 7.86
C ASP A 212 6.71 -38.12 8.95
N THR A 213 5.67 -38.37 9.75
CA THR A 213 5.04 -37.61 10.85
C THR A 213 5.97 -37.25 12.05
N LYS A 214 5.62 -36.51 13.13
CA LYS A 214 4.35 -36.44 13.90
C LYS A 214 4.35 -35.38 15.07
N THR A 215 3.15 -35.05 15.59
CA THR A 215 2.77 -34.61 16.97
C THR A 215 3.22 -33.25 17.58
N GLU A 216 2.24 -32.35 17.74
CA GLU A 216 1.64 -31.84 19.00
C GLU A 216 2.42 -31.88 20.33
N ASP A 217 2.41 -30.76 21.09
CA ASP A 217 1.71 -30.69 22.42
C ASP A 217 1.44 -29.21 22.84
N GLU A 218 0.47 -28.99 23.73
CA GLU A 218 0.08 -27.70 24.32
C GLU A 218 0.85 -27.40 25.64
N GLY A 219 0.78 -26.15 26.14
CA GLY A 219 1.44 -25.78 27.40
C GLY A 219 1.18 -24.35 27.85
N VAL A 220 0.01 -24.10 28.44
CA VAL A 220 -0.30 -22.85 29.17
C VAL A 220 0.16 -23.00 30.62
N ASP A 221 0.85 -21.99 31.16
CA ASP A 221 1.20 -21.96 32.59
C ASP A 221 1.14 -20.51 33.11
N GLU A 222 -0.08 -20.05 33.43
CA GLU A 222 -0.28 -18.85 34.25
C GLU A 222 0.02 -19.20 35.71
N LYS A 223 0.90 -18.44 36.38
CA LYS A 223 1.11 -18.55 37.82
C LYS A 223 0.99 -17.19 38.51
N GLU A 224 0.00 -17.14 39.39
CA GLU A 224 -0.37 -16.00 40.22
C GLU A 224 0.78 -15.55 41.12
N VAL A 225 0.86 -14.24 41.37
CA VAL A 225 1.69 -13.67 42.44
C VAL A 225 0.82 -12.79 43.33
N LYS A 226 0.46 -13.37 44.48
CA LYS A 226 0.37 -12.77 45.82
C LYS A 226 -0.20 -11.34 45.94
N GLU A 227 -1.23 -11.22 46.78
CA GLU A 227 -1.18 -10.27 47.91
C GLU A 227 -2.20 -10.67 49.00
N GLU A 228 -1.68 -11.06 50.17
CA GLU A 228 -2.43 -11.15 51.43
C GLU A 228 -1.84 -10.15 52.44
N ASN A 229 -2.71 -9.68 53.34
CA ASN A 229 -2.44 -8.91 54.57
C ASN A 229 -2.10 -7.42 54.45
N ILE A 230 -3.07 -6.60 54.91
CA ILE A 230 -3.03 -5.70 56.09
C ILE A 230 -4.28 -4.81 55.95
N GLU A 231 -5.37 -5.16 56.64
CA GLU A 231 -5.76 -4.52 57.91
C GLU A 231 -5.80 -2.99 57.84
N GLU A 232 -7.00 -2.41 57.67
CA GLU A 232 -7.34 -1.18 58.40
C GLU A 232 -8.83 -1.12 58.76
N ASN A 233 -9.06 -0.65 59.98
CA ASN A 233 -10.18 -0.94 60.86
C ASN A 233 -11.60 -0.56 60.40
N LYS A 234 -12.56 -1.30 60.98
CA LYS A 234 -13.96 -0.89 61.13
C LYS A 234 -14.07 0.38 61.98
N GLU A 235 -14.88 1.32 61.53
CA GLU A 235 -15.99 1.93 62.30
C GLU A 235 -17.08 2.41 61.32
#